data_AF-A0A522APA0-F1
#
_entry.id   AF-A0A522APA0-F1
#
_cell.length_a   1.000
_cell.length_b   1.000
_cell.length_c   1.000
_cell.angle_alpha   90.00
_cell.angle_beta   90.00
_cell.angle_gamma   90.00
#
_symmetry.space_group_name_H-M   'P 1'
#
loop_
_entity.id
_entity.type
_entity.pdbx_description
1 polymer ?
#
loop_
_entity_poly.entity_id
_entity_poly.type
_entity_poly.pdbx_seq_one_letter_code
_entity_poly.pdbx_strand_id
1 'polypeptide(L)'
;MSDLPLQKNPPSYRDDPSATRDDGVDYQQPAYYINRHLSLMQFNLRVLEQALTESYPLLERLQFLLIFSANLDEFYEIRVAWLKRQISFAREVVATDGLQPQDVLKELCAICHGAIQRQYRILNETLLPALEREGIRFLARDTWTPDIDRWAQEYLREQVLP
;
A
#
# COMPACT_ATOMS: atom_id res chain seq x y z
N MET A 1 10.95 -53.25 -36.77
CA MET A 1 11.10 -51.89 -36.24
C MET A 1 9.77 -51.21 -36.42
N SER A 2 8.96 -51.28 -35.37
CA SER A 2 7.54 -50.93 -35.33
C SER A 2 7.42 -49.54 -34.71
N ASP A 3 6.93 -48.57 -35.49
CA ASP A 3 6.67 -47.21 -35.01
C ASP A 3 5.36 -47.15 -34.22
N LEU A 4 5.43 -46.64 -32.99
CA LEU A 4 4.26 -46.28 -32.19
C LEU A 4 3.63 -44.98 -32.72
N PRO A 5 2.30 -44.85 -32.80
CA PRO A 5 1.68 -43.56 -33.03
C PRO A 5 1.65 -42.76 -31.71
N LEU A 6 2.20 -41.55 -31.77
CA LEU A 6 2.10 -40.54 -30.71
C LEU A 6 0.64 -40.12 -30.53
N GLN A 7 0.08 -40.40 -29.37
CA GLN A 7 -1.18 -39.84 -28.89
C GLN A 7 -0.88 -38.68 -27.94
N LYS A 8 -1.48 -37.51 -28.23
CA LYS A 8 -2.25 -36.64 -27.31
C LYS A 8 -2.29 -35.21 -27.88
N ASN A 9 -3.33 -34.93 -28.66
CA ASN A 9 -3.82 -33.56 -28.76
C ASN A 9 -4.26 -33.11 -27.35
N PRO A 10 -3.95 -31.88 -26.91
CA PRO A 10 -4.55 -31.34 -25.70
C PRO A 10 -6.08 -31.31 -25.86
N PRO A 11 -6.85 -31.44 -24.77
CA PRO A 11 -8.30 -31.37 -24.88
C PRO A 11 -8.67 -30.02 -25.51
N SER A 12 -9.29 -30.06 -26.69
CA SER A 12 -9.96 -28.88 -27.24
C SER A 12 -10.95 -28.43 -26.18
N TYR A 13 -10.76 -27.24 -25.62
CA TYR A 13 -11.79 -26.58 -24.85
C TYR A 13 -12.96 -26.40 -25.82
N ARG A 14 -13.90 -27.36 -25.79
CA ARG A 14 -15.17 -27.17 -26.45
C ARG A 14 -15.76 -25.95 -25.78
N ASP A 15 -15.99 -24.89 -26.56
CA ASP A 15 -16.88 -23.81 -26.17
C ASP A 15 -18.17 -24.47 -25.68
N ASP A 16 -18.36 -24.50 -24.36
CA ASP A 16 -19.61 -24.92 -23.75
C ASP A 16 -20.52 -23.70 -23.81
N PRO A 17 -21.55 -23.67 -24.68
CA PRO A 17 -22.44 -22.52 -24.80
C PRO A 17 -23.43 -22.42 -23.62
N SER A 18 -23.29 -23.25 -22.57
CA SER A 18 -24.24 -23.33 -21.45
C SER A 18 -23.72 -22.81 -20.09
N ALA A 19 -22.52 -22.21 -20.02
CA ALA A 19 -22.00 -21.67 -18.76
C ALA A 19 -22.49 -20.24 -18.43
N THR A 20 -23.79 -19.98 -18.57
CA THR A 20 -24.46 -18.98 -17.72
C THR A 20 -25.32 -19.77 -16.74
N ARG A 21 -24.73 -20.12 -15.59
CA ARG A 21 -25.55 -20.52 -14.45
C ARG A 21 -26.31 -19.26 -14.02
N ASP A 22 -27.56 -19.15 -14.45
CA ASP A 22 -28.50 -18.20 -13.86
C ASP A 22 -28.81 -18.72 -12.46
N ASP A 23 -28.05 -18.26 -11.48
CA ASP A 23 -28.24 -18.51 -10.06
C ASP A 23 -29.30 -17.59 -9.45
N GLY A 24 -30.00 -16.80 -10.27
CA GLY A 24 -31.00 -15.84 -9.85
C GLY A 24 -30.43 -14.62 -9.12
N VAL A 25 -29.10 -14.45 -9.13
CA VAL A 25 -28.44 -13.32 -8.48
C VAL A 25 -28.36 -12.14 -9.46
N ASP A 26 -28.90 -11.00 -9.07
CA ASP A 26 -28.75 -9.75 -9.82
C ASP A 26 -27.37 -9.13 -9.55
N TYR A 27 -26.42 -9.45 -10.43
CA TYR A 27 -25.05 -8.91 -10.40
C TYR A 27 -24.95 -7.41 -10.66
N GLN A 28 -26.04 -6.68 -10.92
CA GLN A 28 -26.00 -5.23 -11.07
C GLN A 28 -26.17 -4.49 -9.73
N GLN A 29 -26.42 -5.20 -8.63
CA GLN A 29 -26.63 -4.57 -7.33
C GLN A 29 -25.32 -3.98 -6.77
N PRO A 30 -25.25 -2.66 -6.53
CA PRO A 30 -24.04 -2.02 -6.04
C PRO A 30 -23.55 -2.55 -4.68
N ALA A 31 -24.47 -3.03 -3.85
CA ALA A 31 -24.19 -3.60 -2.53
C ALA A 31 -23.29 -4.85 -2.55
N TYR A 32 -23.13 -5.50 -3.71
CA TYR A 32 -22.24 -6.66 -3.86
C TYR A 32 -20.79 -6.28 -4.15
N TYR A 33 -20.52 -5.00 -4.39
CA TYR A 33 -19.20 -4.52 -4.79
C TYR A 33 -18.60 -3.62 -3.72
N ILE A 34 -17.27 -3.71 -3.59
CA ILE A 34 -16.48 -2.81 -2.75
C ILE A 34 -15.73 -1.87 -3.69
N ASN A 35 -15.65 -0.59 -3.32
CA ASN A 35 -14.84 0.37 -4.06
C ASN A 35 -13.39 -0.10 -4.16
N ARG A 36 -12.84 -0.12 -5.37
CA ARG A 36 -11.45 -0.55 -5.61
C ARG A 36 -10.42 0.33 -4.88
N HIS A 37 -10.68 1.63 -4.76
CA HIS A 37 -9.74 2.55 -4.13
C HIS A 37 -9.77 2.40 -2.62
N LEU A 38 -10.96 2.26 -2.02
CA LEU A 38 -11.10 1.94 -0.60
C LEU A 38 -10.49 0.57 -0.28
N SER A 39 -10.71 -0.44 -1.13
CA SER A 39 -10.12 -1.77 -0.98
C SER A 39 -8.60 -1.74 -0.99
N LEU A 40 -8.00 -0.98 -1.91
CA LEU A 40 -6.55 -0.82 -1.96
C LEU A 40 -6.01 -0.08 -0.73
N MET A 41 -6.74 0.94 -0.25
CA MET A 41 -6.37 1.62 0.99
C MET A 41 -6.43 0.67 2.20
N GLN A 42 -7.46 -0.17 2.29
CA GLN A 42 -7.56 -1.20 3.34
C GLN A 42 -6.42 -2.21 3.28
N PHE A 43 -5.99 -2.61 2.07
CA PHE A 43 -4.79 -3.43 1.91
C PHE A 43 -3.55 -2.73 2.48
N ASN A 44 -3.32 -1.46 2.15
CA ASN A 44 -2.21 -0.69 2.72
C ASN A 44 -2.26 -0.60 4.25
N LEU A 45 -3.45 -0.43 4.83
CA LEU A 45 -3.61 -0.47 6.28
C LEU A 45 -3.19 -1.82 6.88
N ARG A 46 -3.44 -2.94 6.19
CA ARG A 46 -2.94 -4.25 6.66
C ARG A 46 -1.44 -4.40 6.59
N VAL A 47 -0.79 -3.75 5.62
CA VAL A 47 0.68 -3.64 5.57
C VAL A 47 1.19 -2.85 6.78
N LEU A 48 0.53 -1.73 7.13
CA LEU A 48 0.89 -0.96 8.33
C LEU A 48 0.79 -1.80 9.61
N GLU A 49 -0.25 -2.63 9.74
CA GLU A 49 -0.39 -3.51 10.92
C GLU A 49 0.73 -4.54 11.04
N GLN A 50 1.42 -4.92 9.95
CA GLN A 50 2.57 -5.81 10.03
C GLN A 50 3.74 -5.19 10.83
N ALA A 51 3.84 -3.85 10.89
CA ALA A 51 4.85 -3.17 11.72
C ALA A 51 4.66 -3.40 13.23
N LEU A 52 3.46 -3.83 13.66
CA LEU A 52 3.15 -4.15 15.05
C LEU A 52 3.25 -5.64 15.37
N THR A 53 3.55 -6.49 14.39
CA THR A 53 3.60 -7.94 14.58
C THR A 53 4.88 -8.35 15.29
N GLU A 54 4.79 -8.66 16.58
CA GLU A 54 5.95 -8.98 17.44
C GLU A 54 6.67 -10.29 17.08
N SER A 55 6.01 -11.19 16.34
CA SER A 55 6.67 -12.39 15.82
C SER A 55 7.71 -12.09 14.73
N TYR A 56 7.73 -10.88 14.18
CA TYR A 56 8.75 -10.45 13.22
C TYR A 56 9.94 -9.78 13.91
N PRO A 57 11.16 -9.96 13.39
CA PRO A 57 12.31 -9.20 13.84
C PRO A 57 12.07 -7.69 13.77
N LEU A 58 12.70 -6.92 14.67
CA LEU A 58 12.45 -5.48 14.80
C LEU A 58 12.72 -4.69 13.51
N LEU A 59 13.77 -5.04 12.77
CA LEU A 59 14.07 -4.39 11.50
C LEU A 59 13.06 -4.73 10.40
N GLU A 60 12.48 -5.94 10.40
CA GLU A 60 11.40 -6.32 9.47
C GLU A 60 10.13 -5.51 9.77
N ARG A 61 9.83 -5.27 11.04
CA ARG A 61 8.72 -4.40 11.45
C ARG A 61 8.92 -2.96 10.97
N LEU A 62 10.15 -2.43 11.07
CA LEU A 62 10.50 -1.13 10.50
C LEU A 62 10.35 -1.13 8.98
N GLN A 63 10.78 -2.20 8.30
CA GLN A 63 10.61 -2.34 6.84
C GLN A 63 9.13 -2.29 6.44
N PHE A 64 8.22 -2.96 7.15
CA PHE A 64 6.79 -2.86 6.86
C PHE A 64 6.24 -1.44 6.98
N LEU A 65 6.72 -0.68 7.96
CA LEU A 65 6.36 0.74 8.09
C LEU A 65 6.89 1.58 6.92
N LEU A 66 8.08 1.29 6.41
CA LEU A 66 8.65 1.96 5.22
C LEU A 66 7.91 1.56 3.93
N ILE A 67 7.57 0.28 3.76
CA ILE A 67 6.77 -0.22 2.63
C ILE A 67 5.40 0.47 2.62
N PHE A 68 4.75 0.57 3.78
CA PHE A 68 3.50 1.31 3.89
C PHE A 68 3.65 2.77 3.43
N SER A 69 4.73 3.45 3.85
CA SER A 69 5.01 4.84 3.44
C SER A 69 5.15 4.96 1.92
N ALA A 70 5.96 4.11 1.29
CA ALA A 70 6.17 4.12 -0.15
C ALA A 70 4.87 3.82 -0.93
N ASN A 71 4.08 2.85 -0.46
CA ASN A 71 2.79 2.55 -1.06
C ASN A 71 1.80 3.72 -0.94
N LEU A 72 1.86 4.48 0.16
CA LEU A 72 1.00 5.63 0.37
C LEU A 72 1.36 6.78 -0.58
N ASP A 73 2.65 7.01 -0.80
CA ASP A 73 3.13 8.00 -1.78
C ASP A 73 2.63 7.65 -3.19
N GLU A 74 2.82 6.39 -3.64
CA GLU A 74 2.29 5.93 -4.93
C GLU A 74 0.76 6.06 -5.01
N PHE A 75 0.06 5.72 -3.92
CA PHE A 75 -1.39 5.83 -3.85
C PHE A 75 -1.86 7.28 -4.07
N TYR A 76 -1.17 8.25 -3.48
CA TYR A 76 -1.49 9.66 -3.65
C TYR A 76 -1.13 10.17 -5.05
N GLU A 77 0.08 9.88 -5.51
CA GLU A 77 0.59 10.35 -6.80
C GLU A 77 -0.22 9.82 -7.97
N ILE A 78 -0.64 8.55 -7.91
CA ILE A 78 -1.35 7.90 -9.01
C ILE A 78 -2.86 7.92 -8.80
N ARG A 79 -3.36 7.39 -7.68
CA ARG A 79 -4.80 7.12 -7.50
C ARG A 79 -5.58 8.36 -7.14
N VAL A 80 -5.12 9.14 -6.17
CA VAL A 80 -5.79 10.38 -5.75
C VAL A 80 -5.75 11.41 -6.88
N ALA A 81 -4.62 11.52 -7.60
CA ALA A 81 -4.52 12.40 -8.76
C ALA A 81 -5.52 12.03 -9.86
N TRP A 82 -5.66 10.74 -10.17
CA TRP A 82 -6.65 10.25 -11.14
C TRP A 82 -8.09 10.56 -10.71
N LEU A 83 -8.43 10.34 -9.44
CA LEU A 83 -9.77 10.61 -8.90
C LEU A 83 -10.11 12.11 -8.93
N LYS A 84 -9.16 12.96 -8.55
CA LYS A 84 -9.29 14.43 -8.67
C LYS A 84 -9.52 14.87 -10.11
N ARG A 85 -8.80 14.26 -11.06
CA ARG A 85 -8.96 14.53 -12.49
C ARG A 85 -10.36 14.12 -12.97
N GLN A 86 -10.88 12.99 -12.53
CA GLN A 86 -12.23 12.53 -12.89
C GLN A 86 -13.30 13.54 -12.42
N ILE A 87 -13.18 14.00 -11.18
CA ILE A 87 -14.07 15.02 -10.59
C ILE A 87 -13.97 16.34 -11.37
N SER A 88 -12.75 16.80 -11.69
CA SER A 88 -12.55 18.10 -12.35
C SER A 88 -13.16 18.19 -13.75
N PHE A 89 -13.28 17.07 -14.47
CA PHE A 89 -13.86 17.03 -15.80
C PHE A 89 -15.39 16.79 -15.80
N ALA A 90 -16.05 16.80 -14.63
CA ALA A 90 -17.46 16.44 -14.46
C ALA A 90 -17.83 15.10 -15.13
N ARG A 91 -16.84 14.21 -15.28
CA ARG A 91 -17.00 12.84 -15.77
C ARG A 91 -17.28 11.93 -14.58
N GLU A 92 -18.34 12.26 -13.84
CA GLU A 92 -18.80 11.51 -12.68
C GLU A 92 -19.46 10.20 -13.14
N VAL A 93 -18.61 9.28 -13.60
CA VAL A 93 -19.00 7.89 -13.82
C VAL A 93 -18.98 7.24 -12.45
N VAL A 94 -20.18 6.97 -11.94
CA VAL A 94 -20.40 6.15 -10.74
C VAL A 94 -19.85 4.76 -11.04
N ALA A 95 -19.02 4.24 -10.14
CA ALA A 95 -18.48 2.90 -10.28
C ALA A 95 -19.56 1.84 -9.95
N THR A 96 -19.23 0.56 -10.16
CA THR A 96 -20.16 -0.56 -9.94
C THR A 96 -20.64 -0.70 -8.49
N ASP A 97 -19.96 -0.03 -7.55
CA ASP A 97 -20.29 0.05 -6.13
C ASP A 97 -21.29 1.18 -5.78
N GLY A 98 -21.69 1.99 -6.77
CA GLY A 98 -22.69 3.04 -6.58
C GLY A 98 -22.16 4.31 -5.91
N LEU A 99 -20.86 4.40 -5.60
CA LEU A 99 -20.29 5.55 -4.91
C LEU A 99 -19.87 6.66 -5.89
N GLN A 100 -20.15 7.91 -5.51
CA GLN A 100 -19.68 9.07 -6.27
C GLN A 100 -18.17 9.26 -6.07
N PRO A 101 -17.41 9.62 -7.12
CA PRO A 101 -15.97 9.89 -7.01
C PRO A 101 -15.60 10.90 -5.91
N GLN A 102 -16.48 11.88 -5.67
CA GLN A 102 -16.34 12.91 -4.64
C GLN A 102 -16.38 12.31 -3.23
N ASP A 103 -17.34 11.42 -2.98
CA ASP A 103 -17.52 10.74 -1.69
C ASP A 103 -16.36 9.79 -1.42
N VAL A 104 -15.93 9.03 -2.44
CA VAL A 104 -14.75 8.16 -2.35
C VAL A 104 -13.50 8.97 -2.01
N LEU A 105 -13.30 10.13 -2.65
CA LEU A 105 -12.14 10.98 -2.37
C LEU A 105 -12.16 11.49 -0.93
N LYS A 106 -13.33 11.93 -0.44
CA LYS A 106 -13.51 12.42 0.93
C LYS A 106 -13.21 11.33 1.95
N GLU A 107 -13.73 10.12 1.73
CA GLU A 107 -13.50 8.97 2.60
C GLU A 107 -12.02 8.57 2.62
N LEU A 108 -11.39 8.47 1.45
CA LEU A 108 -9.95 8.17 1.34
C LEU A 108 -9.10 9.20 2.09
N CYS A 109 -9.38 10.49 1.94
CA CYS A 109 -8.64 11.54 2.65
C CYS A 109 -8.75 11.35 4.16
N ALA A 110 -9.93 11.05 4.69
CA ALA A 110 -10.13 10.81 6.12
C ALA A 110 -9.34 9.59 6.61
N ILE A 111 -9.41 8.47 5.87
CA ILE A 111 -8.65 7.25 6.20
C ILE A 111 -7.15 7.52 6.17
N CYS A 112 -6.64 8.19 5.13
CA CYS A 112 -5.21 8.50 4.99
C CYS A 112 -4.68 9.36 6.14
N HIS A 113 -5.42 10.40 6.57
CA HIS A 113 -4.99 11.22 7.71
C HIS A 113 -4.87 10.36 8.99
N GLY A 114 -5.86 9.50 9.24
CA GLY A 114 -5.80 8.56 10.38
C GLY A 114 -4.63 7.59 10.26
N ALA A 115 -4.35 7.09 9.05
CA ALA A 115 -3.27 6.16 8.78
C ALA A 115 -1.89 6.78 9.02
N ILE A 116 -1.67 8.02 8.56
CA ILE A 116 -0.43 8.77 8.78
C ILE A 116 -0.22 9.04 10.27
N GLN A 117 -1.25 9.48 10.99
CA GLN A 117 -1.16 9.66 12.44
C GLN A 117 -0.83 8.35 13.16
N ARG A 118 -1.40 7.23 12.71
CA ARG A 118 -1.09 5.90 13.25
C ARG A 118 0.35 5.49 12.95
N GLN A 119 0.84 5.70 11.72
CA GLN A 119 2.22 5.43 11.32
C GLN A 119 3.21 6.20 12.21
N TYR A 120 2.98 7.49 12.45
CA TYR A 120 3.85 8.28 13.33
C TYR A 120 3.85 7.77 14.78
N ARG A 121 2.70 7.34 15.31
CA ARG A 121 2.66 6.73 16.64
C ARG A 121 3.42 5.41 16.69
N ILE A 122 3.23 4.54 15.70
CA ILE A 122 3.98 3.27 15.61
C ILE A 122 5.49 3.55 15.57
N LEU A 123 5.92 4.49 14.75
CA LEU A 123 7.33 4.86 14.65
C LEU A 123 7.87 5.41 15.98
N ASN A 124 7.24 6.46 16.53
CA ASN A 124 7.78 7.20 17.66
C ASN A 124 7.58 6.52 19.02
N GLU A 125 6.45 5.85 19.22
CA GLU A 125 6.07 5.29 20.52
C GLU A 125 6.42 3.80 20.63
N THR A 126 6.64 3.10 19.51
CA THR A 126 6.90 1.65 19.50
C THR A 126 8.26 1.30 18.90
N LEU A 127 8.52 1.67 17.64
CA LEU A 127 9.70 1.19 16.91
C LEU A 127 10.99 1.89 17.35
N LEU A 128 11.01 3.23 17.41
CA LEU A 128 12.21 3.96 17.83
C LEU A 128 12.66 3.60 19.26
N PRO A 129 11.77 3.52 20.27
CA PRO A 129 12.16 3.08 21.60
C PRO A 129 12.65 1.62 21.64
N ALA A 130 12.12 0.76 20.77
CA ALA A 130 12.59 -0.62 20.66
C ALA A 130 13.98 -0.71 20.02
N LEU A 131 14.24 0.10 18.99
CA LEU A 131 15.54 0.16 18.33
C LEU A 131 16.60 0.69 19.30
N GLU A 132 16.26 1.69 20.11
CA GLU A 132 17.17 2.26 21.09
C GLU A 132 17.60 1.24 22.15
N ARG A 133 16.69 0.34 22.58
CA ARG A 133 17.00 -0.76 23.50
C ARG A 133 17.99 -1.77 22.92
N GLU A 134 17.98 -1.94 21.60
CA GLU A 134 18.95 -2.75 20.84
C GLU A 134 20.22 -1.96 20.47
N GLY A 135 20.37 -0.72 20.95
CA GLY A 135 21.52 0.14 20.67
C GLY A 135 21.47 0.89 19.34
N ILE A 136 20.36 0.80 18.59
CA ILE A 136 20.14 1.50 17.32
C ILE A 136 19.43 2.83 17.61
N ARG A 137 20.12 3.95 17.45
CA ARG A 137 19.60 5.28 17.83
C ARG A 137 19.54 6.22 16.63
N PHE A 138 18.43 6.96 16.54
CA PHE A 138 18.26 8.06 15.61
C PHE A 138 18.46 9.37 16.39
N LEU A 139 19.58 10.05 16.16
CA LEU A 139 19.96 11.23 16.92
C LEU A 139 19.36 12.49 16.29
N ALA A 140 18.47 13.15 17.02
CA ALA A 140 17.97 14.46 16.65
C ALA A 140 19.09 15.51 16.78
N ARG A 141 19.05 16.56 15.95
CA ARG A 141 20.15 17.55 15.84
C ARG A 141 20.49 18.23 17.17
N ASP A 142 19.49 18.46 18.00
CA ASP A 142 19.62 19.03 19.35
C ASP A 142 20.35 18.11 20.35
N THR A 143 20.50 16.83 20.03
CA THR A 143 21.22 15.84 20.86
C THR A 143 22.68 15.61 20.42
N TRP A 144 23.14 16.32 19.39
CA TRP A 144 24.48 16.09 18.83
C TRP A 144 25.57 16.59 19.76
N THR A 145 26.63 15.78 19.90
CA THR A 145 27.85 16.18 20.58
C THR A 145 28.76 16.97 19.62
N PRO A 146 29.74 17.74 20.15
CA PRO A 146 30.72 18.42 19.31
C PRO A 146 31.48 17.48 18.36
N ASP A 147 31.66 16.21 18.74
CA ASP A 147 32.34 15.21 17.92
C ASP A 147 31.46 14.73 16.76
N ILE A 148 30.16 14.52 16.99
CA ILE A 148 29.21 14.18 15.93
C ILE A 148 29.08 15.34 14.95
N ASP A 149 29.00 16.58 15.45
CA ASP A 149 28.90 17.77 14.60
C ASP A 149 30.14 17.92 13.72
N ARG A 150 31.34 17.74 14.28
CA ARG A 150 32.60 17.75 13.51
C ARG A 150 32.61 16.67 12.44
N TRP A 151 32.29 15.42 12.80
CA TRP A 151 32.22 14.31 11.85
C TRP A 151 31.22 14.59 10.73
N ALA A 152 30.04 15.13 11.04
CA ALA A 152 29.01 15.44 10.06
C ALA A 152 29.46 16.56 9.10
N GLN A 153 30.17 17.57 9.59
CA GLN A 153 30.75 18.64 8.75
C GLN A 153 31.84 18.12 7.82
N GLU A 154 32.71 17.24 8.31
CA GLU A 154 33.75 16.58 7.51
C GLU A 154 33.11 15.71 6.42
N TYR A 155 32.18 14.83 6.79
CA TYR A 155 31.45 14.00 5.84
C TYR A 155 30.72 14.81 4.77
N LEU A 156 30.06 15.91 5.16
CA LEU A 156 29.38 16.82 4.24
C LEU A 156 30.37 17.38 3.21
N ARG A 157 31.55 17.83 3.65
CA ARG A 157 32.56 18.44 2.78
C ARG A 157 33.21 17.46 1.82
N GLU A 158 33.43 16.23 2.27
CA GLU A 158 34.19 15.24 1.51
C GLU A 158 33.33 14.34 0.61
N GLN A 159 32.07 14.08 0.99
CA GLN A 159 31.25 13.04 0.36
C GLN A 159 29.92 13.55 -0.22
N VAL A 160 29.43 14.70 0.22
CA VAL A 160 28.09 15.20 -0.15
C VAL A 160 28.16 16.47 -0.98
N LEU A 161 29.06 17.40 -0.63
CA LEU A 161 29.30 18.60 -1.44
C LEU A 161 30.12 18.23 -2.69
N PRO A 162 29.82 18.86 -3.85
CA PRO A 162 30.54 18.62 -5.10
C PRO A 162 32.01 19.02 -5.08
#